data_AF-L0NE51-F1
#
_entry.id   AF-L0NE51-F1
#
_cell.length_a   1.000
_cell.length_b   1.000
_cell.length_c   1.000
_cell.angle_alpha   90.00
_cell.angle_beta   90.00
_cell.angle_gamma   90.00
#
_symmetry.space_group_name_H-M   'P 1'
#
loop_
_entity.id
_entity.type
_entity.pdbx_description
1 polymer ?
#
loop_
_entity_poly.entity_id
_entity_poly.type
_entity_poly.pdbx_seq_one_letter_code
_entity_poly.pdbx_strand_id
1 'polypeptide(L)'
;MTQQFTHAGIMPVKPMEPESTGITNQERMVIDMLVGAWNAFCELPMEHGDDQVEFRHGIHRLQEKILARPTRRSLKAEVRRVSIR
;
A
#
# COMPACT_ATOMS: atom_id res chain seq x y z
N MET A 1 15.84 -45.59 7.11
CA MET A 1 16.11 -44.21 6.67
C MET A 1 14.86 -43.39 6.91
N THR A 2 14.79 -42.70 8.05
CA THR A 2 13.64 -41.84 8.39
C THR A 2 14.20 -40.45 8.54
N GLN A 3 14.05 -39.63 7.50
CA GLN A 3 14.58 -38.26 7.50
C GLN A 3 13.79 -37.41 8.50
N GLN A 4 14.52 -36.87 9.48
CA GLN A 4 14.07 -35.84 10.40
C GLN A 4 14.05 -34.51 9.63
N PHE A 5 12.88 -33.93 9.40
CA PHE A 5 12.78 -32.53 8.98
C PHE A 5 12.85 -31.66 10.23
N THR A 6 13.98 -31.00 10.41
CA THR A 6 14.19 -30.02 11.47
C THR A 6 13.33 -28.78 11.19
N HIS A 7 12.50 -28.42 12.18
CA HIS A 7 11.69 -27.21 12.19
C HIS A 7 12.62 -26.00 12.26
N ALA A 8 12.84 -25.33 11.12
CA ALA A 8 13.58 -24.08 11.07
C ALA A 8 12.89 -23.07 12.01
N GLY A 9 13.64 -22.58 12.99
CA GLY A 9 13.16 -21.72 14.06
C GLY A 9 12.35 -20.54 13.54
N ILE A 10 11.10 -20.44 14.00
CA ILE A 10 10.28 -19.24 13.88
C ILE A 10 11.01 -18.14 14.66
N MET A 11 11.66 -17.24 13.94
CA MET A 11 12.22 -16.02 14.53
C MET A 11 11.07 -15.24 15.17
N PRO A 12 11.25 -14.67 16.38
CA PRO A 12 10.24 -13.79 16.95
C PRO A 12 10.11 -12.57 16.05
N VAL A 13 8.96 -12.45 15.36
CA VAL A 13 8.59 -11.20 14.71
C VAL A 13 8.46 -10.15 15.81
N LYS A 14 9.37 -9.17 15.80
CA LYS A 14 9.30 -8.01 16.70
C LYS A 14 7.89 -7.41 16.58
N PRO A 15 7.23 -7.00 17.68
CA PRO A 15 5.99 -6.25 17.59
C PRO A 15 6.24 -5.06 16.66
N MET A 16 5.50 -5.01 15.57
CA MET A 16 5.56 -3.90 14.64
C MET A 16 4.91 -2.72 15.38
N GLU A 17 5.74 -1.97 16.11
CA GLU A 17 5.42 -0.60 16.53
C GLU A 17 4.82 0.12 15.31
N PRO A 18 3.85 1.03 15.46
CA PRO A 18 3.24 1.71 14.33
C PRO A 18 4.30 2.59 13.65
N GLU A 19 5.07 1.98 12.75
CA GLU A 19 5.96 2.62 11.80
C GLU A 19 5.11 3.74 11.21
N SER A 20 5.52 5.01 11.39
CA SER A 20 4.75 6.12 10.84
C SER A 20 4.79 5.97 9.33
N THR A 21 3.81 5.28 8.77
CA THR A 21 3.61 5.16 7.33
C THR A 21 3.58 6.61 6.87
N GLY A 22 4.52 7.05 6.03
CA GLY A 22 4.69 8.49 5.72
C GLY A 22 3.44 9.20 5.17
N ILE A 23 2.35 8.46 4.93
CA ILE A 23 1.01 8.91 4.61
C ILE A 23 0.23 9.40 5.85
N THR A 24 -0.62 10.42 5.67
CA THR A 24 -1.53 10.86 6.74
C THR A 24 -2.72 9.91 6.91
N ASN A 25 -3.47 10.07 8.01
CA ASN A 25 -4.73 9.36 8.21
C ASN A 25 -5.71 9.61 7.05
N GLN A 26 -5.79 10.83 6.51
CA GLN A 26 -6.66 11.08 5.35
C GLN A 26 -6.17 10.33 4.10
N GLU A 27 -4.86 10.30 3.86
CA GLU A 27 -4.27 9.56 2.73
C GLU A 27 -4.53 8.04 2.88
N ARG A 28 -4.44 7.52 4.11
CA ARG A 28 -4.80 6.13 4.43
C ARG A 28 -6.28 5.84 4.18
N MET A 29 -7.18 6.71 4.64
CA MET A 29 -8.63 6.57 4.40
C MET A 29 -8.95 6.48 2.91
N VAL A 30 -8.29 7.26 2.05
CA VAL A 30 -8.50 7.18 0.60
C VAL A 30 -8.04 5.84 0.05
N ILE A 31 -6.90 5.31 0.49
CA ILE A 31 -6.43 3.98 0.09
C ILE A 31 -7.42 2.89 0.52
N ASP A 32 -7.93 2.96 1.75
CA ASP A 32 -8.89 1.98 2.28
C ASP A 32 -10.21 2.01 1.48
N MET A 33 -10.67 3.19 1.04
CA MET A 33 -11.83 3.31 0.14
C MET A 33 -11.59 2.67 -1.24
N LEU A 34 -10.37 2.80 -1.79
CA LEU A 34 -10.01 2.14 -3.06
C LEU A 34 -9.99 0.61 -2.91
N VAL A 35 -9.52 0.10 -1.77
CA VAL A 35 -9.60 -1.33 -1.45
C VAL A 35 -11.06 -1.78 -1.32
N GLY A 36 -11.89 -0.98 -0.66
CA GLY A 36 -13.34 -1.24 -0.57
C GLY A 36 -14.00 -1.29 -1.96
N ALA A 37 -13.64 -0.37 -2.86
CA ALA A 37 -14.13 -0.36 -4.23
C ALA A 37 -13.69 -1.61 -5.02
N TRP A 38 -12.43 -2.04 -4.87
CA TRP A 38 -11.94 -3.31 -5.45
C TRP A 38 -12.78 -4.50 -4.97
N ASN A 39 -12.93 -4.64 -3.64
CA ASN A 39 -13.66 -5.75 -3.05
C ASN A 39 -15.11 -5.77 -3.54
N ALA A 40 -15.79 -4.62 -3.55
CA ALA A 40 -17.16 -4.53 -4.04
C ALA A 40 -17.27 -4.86 -5.54
N PHE A 41 -16.29 -4.47 -6.36
CA PHE A 41 -16.28 -4.77 -7.80
C PHE A 41 -16.10 -6.26 -8.08
N CYS A 42 -15.28 -6.97 -7.31
CA CYS A 42 -15.07 -8.41 -7.47
C CYS A 42 -16.32 -9.26 -7.20
N GLU A 43 -17.28 -8.73 -6.43
CA GLU A 43 -18.55 -9.41 -6.15
C GLU A 43 -19.60 -9.18 -7.24
N LEU A 44 -19.36 -8.27 -8.19
CA LEU A 44 -20.27 -8.04 -9.31
C LEU A 44 -20.20 -9.20 -10.31
N PRO A 45 -21.32 -9.57 -10.95
CA PRO A 45 -21.31 -10.48 -12.09
C PRO A 45 -20.35 -9.97 -13.19
N MET A 46 -19.63 -10.91 -13.80
CA MET A 46 -18.72 -10.58 -14.90
C MET A 46 -19.52 -10.27 -16.17
N GLU A 47 -19.43 -9.02 -16.64
CA GLU A 47 -20.04 -8.58 -17.90
C GLU A 47 -19.03 -8.67 -19.06
N HIS A 48 -17.74 -8.36 -18.81
CA HIS A 48 -16.66 -8.47 -19.78
C HIS A 48 -15.39 -9.10 -19.17
N GLY A 49 -14.66 -9.88 -19.97
CA GLY A 49 -13.48 -10.63 -19.50
C GLY A 49 -12.32 -9.74 -18.99
N ASP A 50 -12.23 -8.51 -19.51
CA ASP A 50 -11.16 -7.58 -19.17
C ASP A 50 -11.48 -6.65 -17.99
N ASP A 51 -12.74 -6.63 -17.52
CA ASP A 51 -13.25 -5.68 -16.53
C ASP A 51 -12.40 -5.62 -15.26
N GLN A 52 -12.04 -6.77 -14.70
CA GLN A 52 -11.22 -6.83 -13.49
C GLN A 52 -9.81 -6.28 -13.70
N VAL A 53 -9.22 -6.51 -14.88
CA VAL A 53 -7.87 -6.04 -15.21
C VAL A 53 -7.88 -4.52 -15.34
N GLU A 54 -8.84 -3.98 -16.09
CA GLU A 54 -8.98 -2.54 -16.31
C GLU A 54 -9.29 -1.80 -15.00
N PHE A 55 -10.21 -2.33 -14.21
CA PHE A 55 -10.59 -1.74 -12.92
C PHE A 55 -9.42 -1.74 -11.93
N ARG A 56 -8.69 -2.86 -11.82
CA ARG A 56 -7.48 -2.95 -10.99
C ARG A 56 -6.39 -1.98 -11.45
N HIS A 57 -6.18 -1.83 -12.76
CA HIS A 57 -5.22 -0.85 -13.28
C HIS A 57 -5.63 0.58 -12.89
N GLY A 58 -6.92 0.93 -12.98
CA GLY A 58 -7.43 2.21 -12.50
C GLY A 58 -7.12 2.45 -11.02
N ILE A 59 -7.36 1.46 -10.16
CA ILE A 59 -7.05 1.52 -8.74
C ILE A 59 -5.55 1.74 -8.49
N HIS A 60 -4.68 0.99 -9.16
CA HIS A 60 -3.23 1.15 -9.02
C HIS A 60 -2.78 2.56 -9.39
N ARG A 61 -3.32 3.15 -10.48
CA ARG A 61 -3.02 4.55 -10.86
C ARG A 61 -3.41 5.55 -9.77
N LEU A 62 -4.52 5.33 -9.08
CA LEU A 62 -4.96 6.20 -7.99
C LEU A 62 -4.08 6.02 -6.74
N GLN A 63 -3.77 4.77 -6.37
CA GLN A 63 -2.88 4.47 -5.25
C GLN A 63 -1.47 5.06 -5.47
N GLU A 64 -0.92 4.98 -6.68
CA GLU A 64 0.36 5.63 -7.06
C GLU A 64 0.36 7.13 -6.74
N LYS A 65 -0.74 7.85 -7.02
CA LYS A 65 -0.82 9.29 -6.73
C LYS A 65 -0.81 9.59 -5.25
N ILE A 66 -1.48 8.76 -4.45
CA ILE A 66 -1.58 8.95 -2.99
C ILE A 66 -0.24 8.61 -2.34
N LEU A 67 0.36 7.47 -2.69
CA LEU A 67 1.63 7.01 -2.14
C LEU A 67 2.83 7.88 -2.55
N ALA A 68 2.72 8.67 -3.62
CA ALA A 68 3.74 9.65 -3.97
C ALA A 68 3.72 10.92 -3.10
N ARG A 69 2.64 11.18 -2.34
CA ARG A 69 2.46 12.44 -1.58
C ARG A 69 3.45 12.59 -0.42
N PRO A 70 3.75 11.56 0.40
CA PRO A 70 4.77 11.65 1.44
C PRO A 70 6.13 12.07 0.89
N THR A 71 6.56 11.47 -0.23
CA THR A 71 7.83 11.80 -0.88
C THR A 71 7.85 13.26 -1.34
N ARG A 72 6.78 13.74 -1.99
CA ARG A 72 6.67 15.16 -2.38
C ARG A 72 6.72 16.09 -1.17
N ARG A 73 6.12 15.70 -0.04
CA ARG A 73 6.15 16.47 1.21
C ARG A 73 7.56 16.53 1.78
N SER A 74 8.27 15.39 1.78
CA SER A 74 9.67 15.29 2.23
C SER A 74 10.60 16.17 1.39
N LEU A 75 10.53 16.06 0.06
CA LEU A 75 11.36 16.87 -0.86
C LEU A 75 11.14 18.38 -0.66
N LYS A 76 9.88 18.81 -0.49
CA LYS A 76 9.57 20.23 -0.19
C LYS A 76 10.16 20.68 1.15
N ALA A 77 10.17 19.81 2.16
CA ALA A 77 10.75 20.12 3.46
C ALA A 77 12.29 20.23 3.39
N GLU A 78 12.93 19.37 2.59
CA GLU A 78 14.38 19.39 2.36
C GLU A 78 14.83 20.67 1.66
N VAL A 79 14.18 21.05 0.54
CA VAL A 79 14.49 22.30 -0.19
C VAL A 79 14.41 23.52 0.74
N ARG A 80 13.40 23.57 1.61
CA ARG A 80 13.25 24.67 2.59
C ARG A 80 14.39 24.73 3.60
N ARG A 81 14.97 23.59 4.00
CA ARG A 81 16.10 23.54 4.94
C ARG A 81 17.39 24.04 4.32
N VAL A 82 17.61 23.76 3.03
CA VAL A 82 18.79 24.23 2.31
C VAL A 82 18.72 25.73 2.04
N SER A 83 17.55 26.27 1.71
CA SER A 83 17.38 27.69 1.38
C SER A 83 17.51 28.68 2.56
N ILE A 84 17.58 28.19 3.80
CA ILE A 84 17.72 29.02 5.02
C ILE A 84 19.18 29.04 5.52
N ARG A 85 20.06 28.22 4.92
CA ARG A 85 21.50 28.21 5.19
C ARG A 85 22.24 29.04 4.14
#